data_AF-A0A1C5N3C0-F1
#
_entry.id   AF-A0A1C5N3C0-F1
#
_cell.length_a   1.000
_cell.length_b   1.000
_cell.length_c   1.000
_cell.angle_alpha   90.00
_cell.angle_beta   90.00
_cell.angle_gamma   90.00
#
_symmetry.space_group_name_H-M   'P 1'
#
loop_
_entity.id
_entity.type
_entity.pdbx_description
1 polymer ?
#
loop_
_entity_poly.entity_id
_entity_poly.type
_entity_poly.pdbx_seq_one_letter_code
_entity_poly.pdbx_strand_id
1 'polypeptide(L)' 'MDGIEVIQKIRTWSVVPIIVISARSDDQDKVDALDVGADDYLTKPFSV' A
#
# COMPACT_ATOMS: atom_id res chain seq x y z
N MET A 1 -0.23 -5.84 -13.13
CA MET A 1 0.89 -5.38 -12.29
C MET A 1 0.32 -5.17 -10.90
N ASP A 2 0.83 -5.91 -9.93
CA ASP A 2 0.31 -5.91 -8.55
C ASP A 2 0.90 -4.75 -7.75
N GLY A 3 0.10 -4.12 -6.87
CA GLY A 3 0.53 -2.98 -6.07
C GLY A 3 1.63 -3.35 -5.08
N ILE A 4 1.56 -4.55 -4.51
CA ILE A 4 2.55 -5.09 -3.56
C ILE A 4 3.93 -5.19 -4.22
N GLU A 5 4.00 -5.72 -5.45
CA GLU A 5 5.25 -5.86 -6.20
C GLU A 5 5.92 -4.50 -6.46
N VAL A 6 5.11 -3.45 -6.68
CA VAL A 6 5.60 -2.08 -6.88
C VAL A 6 6.22 -1.53 -5.59
N ILE A 7 5.58 -1.73 -4.44
CA ILE A 7 6.10 -1.29 -3.14
C ILE A 7 7.45 -1.95 -2.87
N GLN A 8 7.53 -3.28 -3.04
CA GLN A 8 8.77 -4.03 -2.86
C GLN A 8 9.90 -3.49 -3.74
N LYS A 9 9.63 -3.24 -5.02
CA LYS A 9 10.62 -2.67 -5.96
C LYS A 9 11.09 -1.29 -5.51
N ILE A 10 10.18 -0.39 -5.12
CA ILE A 10 10.55 0.96 -4.66
C ILE A 10 11.40 0.89 -3.40
N ARG A 11 11.07 0.01 -2.46
CA ARG A 11 11.81 -0.16 -1.20
C ARG A 11 13.25 -0.68 -1.37
N THR A 12 13.58 -1.29 -2.51
CA THR A 12 14.97 -1.71 -2.78
C THR A 12 15.95 -0.55 -2.99
N TRP A 13 15.45 0.64 -3.38
CA TRP A 13 16.30 1.79 -3.74
C TRP A 13 15.85 3.12 -3.15
N SER A 14 14.68 3.17 -2.51
CA SER A 14 14.09 4.39 -2.00
C SER A 14 13.43 4.21 -0.63
N VAL A 15 13.60 5.21 0.22
CA VAL A 15 12.98 5.30 1.55
C VAL A 15 11.85 6.33 1.59
N VAL A 16 11.41 6.83 0.42
CA VAL A 16 10.29 7.78 0.37
C VAL A 16 9.02 7.20 0.99
N PRO A 17 8.18 8.01 1.63
CA PRO A 17 6.90 7.55 2.15
C PRO A 17 5.97 7.03 1.04
N ILE A 18 5.31 5.89 1.26
CA ILE A 18 4.39 5.23 0.34
C ILE A 18 3.02 5.09 1.01
N ILE A 19 2.00 5.69 0.40
CA ILE A 19 0.60 5.57 0.82
C ILE A 19 -0.15 4.76 -0.24
N VAL A 20 -0.79 3.66 0.17
CA VAL A 20 -1.60 2.81 -0.69
C VAL A 20 -3.05 3.27 -0.65
N ILE A 21 -3.68 3.35 -1.81
CA ILE A 21 -5.07 3.77 -1.94
C ILE A 21 -5.82 2.73 -2.77
N SER A 22 -6.80 2.06 -2.18
CA SER A 22 -7.51 0.94 -2.81
C SER A 22 -9.01 1.00 -2.57
N ALA A 23 -9.80 0.45 -3.50
CA ALA A 23 -11.23 0.18 -3.27
C ALA A 23 -11.47 -1.21 -2.67
N ARG A 24 -10.42 -2.02 -2.52
CA ARG A 24 -10.47 -3.28 -1.80
C ARG A 24 -10.50 -2.98 -0.31
N SER A 25 -11.44 -3.60 0.39
CA SER A 25 -11.66 -3.44 1.83
C SER A 25 -11.30 -4.70 2.60
N ASP A 26 -10.53 -5.61 2.00
CA ASP A 26 -10.04 -6.78 2.70
C ASP A 26 -8.94 -6.33 3.66
N ASP A 27 -9.11 -6.65 4.95
CA ASP A 27 -8.10 -6.35 5.97
C ASP A 27 -6.76 -7.03 5.63
N GLN A 28 -6.79 -8.16 4.93
CA GLN A 28 -5.59 -8.86 4.49
C GLN A 28 -4.76 -8.04 3.50
N ASP A 29 -5.39 -7.37 2.53
CA ASP A 29 -4.69 -6.52 1.55
C ASP A 29 -3.98 -5.34 2.23
N LYS A 30 -4.56 -4.83 3.32
CA LYS A 30 -3.97 -3.76 4.11
C LYS A 30 -2.75 -4.25 4.89
N VAL A 31 -2.86 -5.40 5.56
CA VAL A 31 -1.75 -6.01 6.31
C VAL A 31 -0.58 -6.31 5.35
N ASP A 32 -0.86 -6.96 4.23
CA ASP A 32 0.16 -7.34 3.26
C ASP A 32 0.90 -6.11 2.70
N ALA A 33 0.18 -5.02 2.41
CA ALA A 33 0.76 -3.77 1.93
C ALA A 33 1.69 -3.11 2.97
N LEU A 34 1.28 -3.09 4.24
CA LEU A 34 2.09 -2.53 5.32
C LEU A 34 3.33 -3.40 5.59
N ASP A 35 3.19 -4.72 5.57
CA ASP A 35 4.29 -5.67 5.77
C ASP A 35 5.38 -5.56 4.70
N VAL A 36 5.02 -5.27 3.44
CA VAL A 36 6.00 -5.05 2.36
C VAL A 36 6.61 -3.65 2.35
N GLY A 37 6.21 -2.80 3.30
CA GLY A 37 6.77 -1.47 3.51
C GLY A 37 5.92 -0.34 2.95
N ALA A 38 4.59 -0.44 2.86
CA ALA A 38 3.76 0.75 2.81
C ALA A 38 3.77 1.45 4.18
N ASP A 39 3.70 2.77 4.19
CA ASP A 39 3.57 3.55 5.43
C ASP A 39 2.10 3.71 5.85
N ASP A 40 1.19 3.68 4.89
CA ASP A 40 -0.25 3.78 5.14
C ASP A 40 -1.08 3.09 4.05
N TYR A 41 -2.32 2.73 4.39
CA TYR A 41 -3.31 2.15 3.50
C TYR A 41 -4.68 2.78 3.73
N LEU A 42 -5.20 3.43 2.69
CA LEU A 42 -6.50 4.10 2.69
C LEU A 42 -7.48 3.39 1.76
N THR A 43 -8.64 3.06 2.31
CA THR A 43 -9.75 2.49 1.55
C THR A 43 -10.63 3.60 0.97
N LYS A 44 -10.93 3.51 -0.33
CA LYS A 44 -11.90 4.35 -1.04
C LYS A 44 -13.34 3.86 -0.78
N PRO A 45 -14.36 4.74 -0.86
CA PRO A 45 -14.28 6.17 -1.14
C PRO A 45 -13.91 6.96 0.11
N PHE A 46 -13.18 8.06 -0.08
CA PHE A 46 -12.91 8.98 1.03
C PHE A 46 -14.14 9.84 1.24
N SER A 47 -14.71 9.81 2.45
CA SER A 47 -15.63 10.85 2.89
C SER A 47 -14.82 12.07 3.34
N VAL A 48 -15.16 13.23 2.77
CA VAL A 48 -14.68 14.55 3.19
C VAL A 48 -15.23 14.95 4.55
#